data_AF-W1J1F7-F1
#
_entry.id   AF-W1J1F7-F1
#
_cell.length_a   1.000
_cell.length_b   1.000
_cell.length_c   1.000
_cell.angle_alpha   90.00
_cell.angle_beta   90.00
_cell.angle_gamma   90.00
#
_symmetry.space_group_name_H-M   'P 1'
#
loop_
_entity.id
_entity.type
_entity.pdbx_description
1 polymer ?
#
loop_
_entity_poly.entity_id
_entity_poly.type
_entity_poly.pdbx_seq_one_letter_code
_entity_poly.pdbx_strand_id
1 'polypeptide(L)'
;MGLAKVGIEDNFFRIGGDSIVSIRLVSRLRKAGFTVQVKSVFEAPTVARLAQILTQEQQTVSVVAEQGKLSGEFGLLPVQQDFFNRQLPQPHHWNQAFMIRLPGTIKHGDIEKALNQLAERHDMLRVHFVETAAGYRQCYQAGMPSWLPALRHCDVSQWDETALHQQLTEWQSRFDYCHGPLWQAAHLTGYADGSARLFFAFHHLIIDAVSWRIIAEDMRLLLQNDALQSDTLPAKTSSYRQWVSAVHRYAECHQDEISYWQPVMAESRAYPVAGELSQHKVAISEALTETLLREANAGYHTEINDLLLSALTLALQACFSRPDNLILLEGHGREHIDNTLDVSETVGWFTTLYPVRLAMQADMTETIIHTKEMLRAVPNKGLGYGALHQAGYLAGNLPMISFNYLGQLGGEAGEQDWSITSDDCGTMIADSNKSHLLLDINGAVQEGRLQFSVNSRLPQHQTQAFITAFEQALMTIIKTAQQQAQAGGVKTPSDYGIKGVSIEQLNQLTQRLGHASNENSHLHSEKKTILDV
;
A
#
# COMPACT_ATOMS: atom_id res chain seq x y z
N MET A 1 7.58 -11.92 -7.91
CA MET A 1 7.07 -12.89 -6.89
C MET A 1 8.18 -13.73 -6.26
N GLY A 2 9.43 -13.71 -6.76
CA GLY A 2 10.55 -14.41 -6.11
C GLY A 2 10.45 -15.94 -6.15
N LEU A 3 9.60 -16.50 -7.01
CA LEU A 3 9.43 -17.94 -7.19
C LEU A 3 10.25 -18.42 -8.39
N ALA A 4 10.96 -19.53 -8.26
CA ALA A 4 11.78 -20.09 -9.34
C ALA A 4 10.93 -20.69 -10.48
N LYS A 5 9.71 -21.16 -10.18
CA LYS A 5 8.75 -21.69 -11.15
C LYS A 5 7.35 -21.25 -10.75
N VAL A 6 6.55 -20.88 -11.75
CA VAL A 6 5.12 -20.55 -11.62
C VAL A 6 4.38 -21.30 -12.72
N GLY A 7 3.38 -22.09 -12.34
CA GLY A 7 2.50 -22.78 -13.26
C GLY A 7 1.46 -21.83 -13.87
N ILE A 8 0.95 -22.17 -15.05
CA ILE A 8 -0.01 -21.28 -15.75
C ILE A 8 -1.38 -21.19 -15.05
N GLU A 9 -1.71 -22.19 -14.22
CA GLU A 9 -2.94 -22.27 -13.42
C GLU A 9 -2.72 -21.89 -11.95
N ASP A 10 -1.51 -21.51 -11.57
CA ASP A 10 -1.25 -21.06 -10.21
C ASP A 10 -2.00 -19.74 -10.00
N ASN A 11 -2.85 -19.72 -8.97
CA ASN A 11 -3.56 -18.50 -8.61
C ASN A 11 -2.57 -17.52 -7.96
N PHE A 12 -2.44 -16.35 -8.58
CA PHE A 12 -1.53 -15.27 -8.23
C PHE A 12 -1.59 -14.89 -6.74
N PHE A 13 -2.78 -14.77 -6.15
CA PHE A 13 -2.94 -14.40 -4.73
C PHE A 13 -2.61 -15.56 -3.79
N ARG A 14 -2.82 -16.79 -4.24
CA ARG A 14 -2.46 -17.99 -3.45
C ARG A 14 -0.96 -18.23 -3.36
N ILE A 15 -0.18 -17.72 -4.32
CA ILE A 15 1.28 -17.88 -4.34
C ILE A 15 2.02 -16.65 -3.80
N GLY A 16 1.35 -15.81 -3.00
CA GLY A 16 1.95 -14.64 -2.35
C GLY A 16 1.88 -13.34 -3.16
N GLY A 17 1.03 -13.29 -4.18
CA GLY A 17 0.62 -12.05 -4.81
C GLY A 17 -0.28 -11.22 -3.89
N ASP A 18 -0.07 -9.91 -3.88
CA ASP A 18 -0.91 -8.94 -3.18
C ASP A 18 -1.28 -7.78 -4.13
N SER A 19 -2.01 -6.77 -3.62
CA SER A 19 -2.43 -5.62 -4.44
C SER A 19 -1.23 -4.81 -4.99
N ILE A 20 -0.13 -4.68 -4.23
CA ILE A 20 1.08 -3.98 -4.66
C ILE A 20 1.83 -4.79 -5.72
N VAL A 21 1.92 -6.11 -5.54
CA VAL A 21 2.52 -7.00 -6.53
C VAL A 21 1.68 -7.03 -7.81
N SER A 22 0.35 -6.86 -7.72
CA SER A 22 -0.54 -6.74 -8.88
C SER A 22 -0.25 -5.48 -9.69
N ILE A 23 -0.11 -4.33 -9.03
CA ILE A 23 0.29 -3.07 -9.69
C ILE A 23 1.63 -3.24 -10.41
N ARG A 24 2.60 -3.91 -9.77
CA ARG A 24 3.90 -4.23 -10.38
C ARG A 24 3.78 -5.14 -11.60
N LEU A 25 2.93 -6.17 -11.53
CA LEU A 25 2.68 -7.06 -12.66
C LEU A 25 2.14 -6.28 -13.86
N VAL A 26 1.17 -5.40 -13.64
CA VAL A 26 0.59 -4.55 -14.69
C VAL A 26 1.62 -3.60 -15.29
N SER A 27 2.42 -2.91 -14.48
CA SER A 27 3.51 -2.04 -14.98
C SER A 27 4.50 -2.83 -15.83
N ARG A 28 4.92 -4.03 -15.40
CA ARG A 28 5.83 -4.88 -16.19
C ARG A 28 5.21 -5.38 -17.50
N LEU A 29 3.95 -5.79 -17.49
CA LEU A 29 3.22 -6.20 -18.70
C LEU A 29 3.13 -5.05 -19.70
N ARG A 30 2.89 -3.82 -19.23
CA ARG A 30 2.90 -2.63 -20.07
C ARG A 30 4.26 -2.35 -20.71
N LYS A 31 5.35 -2.46 -19.94
CA LYS A 31 6.71 -2.34 -20.48
C LYS A 31 7.00 -3.40 -21.55
N ALA A 32 6.36 -4.56 -21.46
CA ALA A 32 6.41 -5.61 -22.47
C ALA A 32 5.42 -5.43 -23.65
N GLY A 33 4.67 -4.31 -23.70
CA GLY A 33 3.73 -3.98 -24.77
C GLY A 33 2.30 -4.48 -24.58
N PHE A 34 1.96 -5.06 -23.42
CA PHE A 34 0.61 -5.52 -23.10
C PHE A 34 -0.19 -4.47 -22.33
N THR A 35 -1.44 -4.24 -22.72
CA THR A 35 -2.35 -3.38 -21.96
C THR A 35 -3.24 -4.25 -21.09
N VAL A 36 -3.11 -4.12 -19.78
CA VAL A 36 -3.95 -4.81 -18.79
C VAL A 36 -4.21 -3.86 -17.63
N GLN A 37 -5.35 -4.03 -16.96
CA GLN A 37 -5.68 -3.27 -15.76
C GLN A 37 -5.46 -4.14 -14.52
N VAL A 38 -5.21 -3.51 -13.37
CA VAL A 38 -5.03 -4.24 -12.09
C VAL A 38 -6.25 -5.09 -11.78
N LYS A 39 -7.45 -4.58 -12.07
CA LYS A 39 -8.72 -5.30 -11.93
C LYS A 39 -8.74 -6.63 -12.68
N SER A 40 -8.18 -6.68 -13.89
CA SER A 40 -8.11 -7.93 -14.67
C SER A 40 -7.27 -9.01 -13.97
N VAL A 41 -6.28 -8.64 -13.15
CA VAL A 41 -5.50 -9.60 -12.34
C VAL A 41 -6.37 -10.24 -11.25
N PHE A 42 -7.34 -9.51 -10.71
CA PHE A 42 -8.30 -10.05 -9.74
C PHE A 42 -9.36 -10.94 -10.40
N GLU A 43 -9.87 -10.53 -11.57
CA GLU A 43 -10.89 -11.29 -12.31
C GLU A 43 -10.32 -12.56 -12.97
N ALA A 44 -9.07 -12.49 -13.42
CA ALA A 44 -8.31 -13.60 -13.99
C ALA A 44 -7.02 -13.83 -13.19
N PRO A 45 -7.07 -14.49 -12.03
CA PRO A 45 -5.90 -14.60 -11.16
C PRO A 45 -4.88 -15.66 -11.61
N THR A 46 -4.95 -16.18 -12.83
CA THR A 46 -3.97 -17.16 -13.36
C THR A 46 -3.40 -16.68 -14.68
N VAL A 47 -2.18 -17.11 -15.02
CA VAL A 47 -1.53 -16.75 -16.29
C VAL A 47 -2.38 -17.20 -17.47
N ALA A 48 -2.95 -18.41 -17.40
CA ALA A 48 -3.82 -18.94 -18.45
C ALA A 48 -5.05 -18.05 -18.71
N ARG A 49 -5.72 -17.60 -17.64
CA ARG A 49 -6.89 -16.72 -17.75
C ARG A 49 -6.51 -15.30 -18.20
N LEU A 50 -5.42 -14.73 -17.67
CA LEU A 50 -4.94 -13.40 -18.11
C LEU A 50 -4.55 -13.41 -19.59
N ALA A 51 -3.89 -14.47 -20.05
CA ALA A 51 -3.53 -14.60 -21.46
C ALA A 51 -4.76 -14.61 -22.38
N GLN A 52 -5.89 -15.19 -21.93
CA GLN A 52 -7.15 -15.15 -22.68
C GLN A 52 -7.71 -13.71 -22.77
N ILE A 53 -7.71 -12.96 -21.67
CA ILE A 53 -8.14 -11.54 -21.68
C ILE A 53 -7.25 -10.74 -22.63
N LEU A 54 -5.93 -10.87 -22.50
CA LEU A 54 -4.93 -10.18 -23.32
C LEU A 54 -5.03 -10.50 -24.81
N THR A 55 -5.53 -11.68 -25.18
CA THR A 55 -5.70 -12.09 -26.58
C THR A 55 -7.06 -11.72 -27.17
N GLN A 56 -8.09 -11.56 -26.33
CA GLN A 56 -9.45 -11.22 -26.76
C GLN A 56 -9.70 -9.70 -26.84
N GLU A 57 -9.03 -8.90 -26.01
CA GLU A 57 -9.23 -7.45 -25.95
C GLU A 57 -8.47 -6.69 -27.06
N GLN A 58 -8.94 -6.81 -28.31
CA GLN A 58 -8.65 -5.83 -29.38
C GLN A 58 -9.57 -4.59 -29.31
N GLN A 59 -10.46 -4.49 -28.32
CA GLN A 59 -11.30 -3.32 -28.05
C GLN A 59 -10.96 -2.72 -26.67
N THR A 60 -9.79 -2.10 -26.54
CA THR A 60 -9.43 -1.41 -25.30
C THR A 60 -9.86 0.06 -25.37
N VAL A 61 -10.56 0.51 -24.33
CA VAL A 61 -10.63 1.93 -23.99
C VAL A 61 -9.20 2.42 -23.86
N SER A 62 -8.78 3.38 -24.70
CA SER A 62 -7.40 3.86 -24.66
C SER A 62 -7.18 4.64 -23.38
N VAL A 63 -6.14 4.29 -22.61
CA VAL A 63 -5.67 5.14 -21.51
C VAL A 63 -5.31 6.51 -22.08
N VAL A 64 -5.92 7.57 -21.55
CA VAL A 64 -5.62 8.94 -21.96
C VAL A 64 -4.70 9.54 -20.90
N ALA A 65 -3.39 9.53 -21.17
CA ALA A 65 -2.39 10.06 -20.26
C ALA A 65 -1.82 11.40 -20.77
N GLU A 66 -1.75 12.40 -19.90
CA GLU A 66 -1.06 13.66 -20.21
C GLU A 66 0.45 13.39 -20.43
N GLN A 67 0.98 13.85 -21.56
CA GLN A 67 2.39 13.67 -21.94
C GLN A 67 3.17 14.99 -21.90
N GLY A 68 4.50 14.88 -21.94
CA GLY A 68 5.40 16.03 -21.89
C GLY A 68 5.56 16.60 -20.48
N LYS A 69 6.08 17.83 -20.38
CA LYS A 69 6.26 18.53 -19.10
C LYS A 69 4.96 19.24 -18.74
N LEU A 70 4.30 18.79 -17.69
CA LEU A 70 3.01 19.34 -17.28
C LEU A 70 3.21 20.64 -16.52
N SER A 71 2.20 21.52 -16.57
CA SER A 71 2.18 22.81 -15.87
C SER A 71 0.78 23.18 -15.38
N GLY A 72 0.70 24.02 -14.35
CA GLY A 72 -0.54 24.64 -13.88
C GLY A 72 -1.08 24.05 -12.58
N GLU A 73 -2.07 24.75 -12.01
CA GLU A 73 -2.64 24.45 -10.71
C GLU A 73 -3.73 23.38 -10.74
N PHE A 74 -3.82 22.58 -9.68
CA PHE A 74 -4.84 21.56 -9.47
C PHE A 74 -5.11 21.33 -7.98
N GLY A 75 -6.17 20.59 -7.66
CA GLY A 75 -6.61 20.35 -6.29
C GLY A 75 -5.73 19.36 -5.52
N LEU A 76 -6.06 19.13 -4.26
CA LEU A 76 -5.42 18.14 -3.38
C LEU A 76 -6.19 16.81 -3.38
N LEU A 77 -5.50 15.70 -3.17
CA LEU A 77 -6.15 14.47 -2.72
C LEU A 77 -6.57 14.58 -1.24
N PRO A 78 -7.56 13.77 -0.78
CA PRO A 78 -8.00 13.78 0.62
C PRO A 78 -6.86 13.63 1.63
N VAL A 79 -5.89 12.77 1.36
CA VAL A 79 -4.75 12.54 2.27
C VAL A 79 -3.82 13.75 2.39
N GLN A 80 -3.64 14.52 1.31
CA GLN A 80 -2.88 15.76 1.33
C GLN A 80 -3.65 16.86 2.07
N GLN A 81 -4.97 16.92 1.89
CA GLN A 81 -5.83 17.84 2.65
C GLN A 81 -5.77 17.55 4.15
N ASP A 82 -5.83 16.27 4.54
CA ASP A 82 -5.67 15.85 5.93
C ASP A 82 -4.32 16.29 6.52
N PHE A 83 -3.22 16.13 5.77
CA PHE A 83 -1.90 16.65 6.19
C PHE A 83 -1.93 18.14 6.52
N PHE A 84 -2.48 18.99 5.65
CA PHE A 84 -2.56 20.44 5.90
C PHE A 84 -3.48 20.78 7.07
N ASN A 85 -4.51 19.96 7.34
CA ASN A 85 -5.42 20.16 8.46
C ASN A 85 -4.79 19.84 9.83
N ARG A 86 -3.72 19.03 9.88
CA ARG A 86 -3.08 18.61 11.15
C ARG A 86 -2.30 19.72 11.88
N GLN A 87 -2.01 20.85 11.21
CA GLN A 87 -1.26 21.99 11.79
C GLN A 87 0.01 21.56 12.54
N LEU A 88 0.87 20.77 11.88
CA LEU A 88 2.09 20.24 12.47
C LEU A 88 3.07 21.37 12.88
N PRO A 89 3.84 21.24 13.98
CA PRO A 89 4.82 22.26 14.39
C PRO A 89 5.97 22.46 13.40
N GLN A 90 6.38 21.41 12.68
CA GLN A 90 7.46 21.43 11.68
C GLN A 90 6.97 20.71 10.41
N PRO A 91 5.95 21.23 9.71
CA PRO A 91 5.25 20.49 8.66
C PRO A 91 6.18 20.09 7.50
N HIS A 92 7.23 20.88 7.28
CA HIS A 92 8.26 20.68 6.27
C HIS A 92 9.17 19.46 6.47
N HIS A 93 9.24 18.91 7.69
CA HIS A 93 10.03 17.70 8.01
C HIS A 93 9.06 16.55 8.29
N TRP A 94 8.36 16.15 7.24
CA TRP A 94 7.40 15.05 7.22
C TRP A 94 7.67 14.22 5.97
N ASN A 95 8.71 13.39 6.04
CA ASN A 95 9.32 12.80 4.86
C ASN A 95 9.15 11.29 4.81
N GLN A 96 9.46 10.75 3.65
CA GLN A 96 9.79 9.36 3.43
C GLN A 96 11.17 9.30 2.79
N ALA A 97 12.00 8.35 3.23
CA ALA A 97 13.33 8.14 2.69
C ALA A 97 13.61 6.66 2.49
N PHE A 98 14.43 6.35 1.48
CA PHE A 98 14.86 5.00 1.17
C PHE A 98 16.21 5.00 0.45
N MET A 99 16.89 3.85 0.47
CA MET A 99 18.16 3.65 -0.20
C MET A 99 18.04 2.59 -1.29
N ILE A 100 18.75 2.82 -2.40
CA ILE A 100 18.90 1.86 -3.49
C ILE A 100 20.35 1.41 -3.54
N ARG A 101 20.60 0.10 -3.50
CA ARG A 101 21.91 -0.48 -3.85
C ARG A 101 22.13 -0.38 -5.34
N LEU A 102 23.33 0.07 -5.72
CA LEU A 102 23.80 0.16 -7.11
C LEU A 102 25.26 -0.29 -7.22
N PRO A 103 25.73 -0.70 -8.42
CA PRO A 103 27.13 -1.04 -8.62
C PRO A 103 28.04 0.14 -8.28
N GLY A 104 29.15 -0.10 -7.58
CA GLY A 104 30.11 0.96 -7.22
C GLY A 104 30.86 1.57 -8.41
N THR A 105 30.69 0.99 -9.61
CA THR A 105 31.24 1.51 -10.87
C THR A 105 30.42 2.65 -11.47
N ILE A 106 29.18 2.87 -11.01
CA ILE A 106 28.32 3.96 -11.47
C ILE A 106 28.90 5.30 -11.01
N LYS A 107 29.08 6.23 -11.96
CA LYS A 107 29.70 7.53 -11.68
C LYS A 107 28.66 8.53 -11.18
N HIS A 108 29.08 9.39 -10.26
CA HIS A 108 28.26 10.48 -9.71
C HIS A 108 27.60 11.34 -10.80
N GLY A 109 28.34 11.71 -11.86
CA GLY A 109 27.81 12.53 -12.95
C GLY A 109 26.74 11.83 -13.80
N ASP A 110 26.72 10.50 -13.85
CA ASP A 110 25.67 9.76 -14.57
C ASP A 110 24.38 9.70 -13.73
N ILE A 111 24.51 9.60 -12.41
CA ILE A 111 23.40 9.73 -11.46
C ILE A 111 22.77 11.12 -11.56
N GLU A 112 23.57 12.19 -11.60
CA GLU A 112 23.06 13.56 -11.73
C GLU A 112 22.24 13.75 -13.02
N LYS A 113 22.70 13.20 -14.16
CA LYS A 113 21.94 13.23 -15.42
C LYS A 113 20.66 12.40 -15.34
N ALA A 114 20.71 11.23 -14.72
CA ALA A 114 19.53 10.39 -14.52
C ALA A 114 18.48 11.08 -13.64
N LEU A 115 18.89 11.78 -12.58
CA LEU A 115 17.99 12.55 -11.72
C LEU A 115 17.26 13.67 -12.46
N ASN A 116 17.94 14.35 -13.39
CA ASN A 116 17.29 15.35 -14.24
C ASN A 116 16.21 14.72 -15.12
N GLN A 117 16.49 13.59 -15.77
CA GLN A 117 15.50 12.88 -16.59
C GLN A 117 14.33 12.34 -15.76
N LEU A 118 14.62 11.84 -14.55
CA LEU A 118 13.62 11.39 -13.59
C LEU A 118 12.66 12.52 -13.21
N ALA A 119 13.18 13.71 -12.91
CA ALA A 119 12.38 14.90 -12.58
C ALA A 119 11.58 15.45 -13.79
N GLU A 120 12.09 15.30 -15.01
CA GLU A 120 11.32 15.62 -16.22
C GLU A 120 10.16 14.64 -16.47
N ARG A 121 10.39 13.35 -16.18
CA ARG A 121 9.36 12.30 -16.29
C ARG A 121 8.28 12.43 -15.23
N HIS A 122 8.66 12.59 -13.96
CA HIS A 122 7.73 12.54 -12.84
C HIS A 122 7.38 13.95 -12.39
N ASP A 123 6.25 14.48 -12.87
CA ASP A 123 5.86 15.89 -12.63
C ASP A 123 5.70 16.24 -11.13
N MET A 124 5.40 15.25 -10.28
CA MET A 124 5.37 15.43 -8.83
C MET A 124 6.74 15.77 -8.21
N LEU A 125 7.86 15.51 -8.90
CA LEU A 125 9.20 15.94 -8.46
C LEU A 125 9.48 17.43 -8.74
N ARG A 126 8.59 18.09 -9.49
CA ARG A 126 8.64 19.52 -9.85
C ARG A 126 7.45 20.31 -9.29
N VAL A 127 6.64 19.69 -8.45
CA VAL A 127 5.45 20.31 -7.86
C VAL A 127 5.85 21.24 -6.71
N HIS A 128 5.02 22.26 -6.49
CA HIS A 128 5.00 23.02 -5.25
C HIS A 128 3.54 23.28 -4.85
N PHE A 129 3.34 23.69 -3.61
CA PHE A 129 2.04 23.92 -3.00
C PHE A 129 1.80 25.42 -2.85
N VAL A 130 0.70 25.90 -3.39
CA VAL A 130 0.32 27.32 -3.40
C VAL A 130 -0.75 27.52 -2.33
N GLU A 131 -0.48 28.41 -1.38
CA GLU A 131 -1.48 28.84 -0.41
C GLU A 131 -2.53 29.73 -1.08
N THR A 132 -3.80 29.45 -0.84
CA THR A 132 -4.96 30.18 -1.37
C THR A 132 -5.93 30.49 -0.23
N ALA A 133 -6.91 31.35 -0.49
CA ALA A 133 -7.95 31.65 0.50
C ALA A 133 -8.79 30.42 0.93
N ALA A 134 -8.80 29.36 0.12
CA ALA A 134 -9.54 28.12 0.38
C ALA A 134 -8.64 26.97 0.92
N GLY A 135 -7.40 27.28 1.33
CA GLY A 135 -6.39 26.29 1.70
C GLY A 135 -5.33 26.14 0.62
N TYR A 136 -4.72 24.96 0.48
CA TYR A 136 -3.61 24.74 -0.44
C TYR A 136 -4.05 24.15 -1.78
N ARG A 137 -3.33 24.49 -2.84
CA ARG A 137 -3.40 23.86 -4.16
C ARG A 137 -2.03 23.33 -4.58
N GLN A 138 -2.01 22.41 -5.53
CA GLN A 138 -0.77 21.91 -6.13
C GLN A 138 -0.52 22.64 -7.44
N CYS A 139 0.74 22.88 -7.79
CA CYS A 139 1.10 23.50 -9.06
C CYS A 139 2.31 22.82 -9.69
N TYR A 140 2.11 22.27 -10.89
CA TYR A 140 3.22 21.82 -11.71
C TYR A 140 3.94 23.02 -12.33
N GLN A 141 5.26 23.09 -12.13
CA GLN A 141 6.10 24.09 -12.79
C GLN A 141 6.20 23.83 -14.30
N ALA A 142 6.17 24.85 -15.15
CA ALA A 142 6.27 24.66 -16.60
C ALA A 142 7.67 24.24 -17.07
N GLY A 143 8.70 24.64 -16.34
CA GLY A 143 10.10 24.29 -16.60
C GLY A 143 10.73 23.42 -15.52
N MET A 144 12.03 23.19 -15.65
CA MET A 144 12.83 22.66 -14.55
C MET A 144 13.01 23.76 -13.50
N PRO A 145 12.55 23.56 -12.26
CA PRO A 145 12.67 24.60 -11.25
C PRO A 145 14.14 24.82 -10.86
N SER A 146 14.49 26.07 -10.54
CA SER A 146 15.85 26.44 -10.09
C SER A 146 16.23 25.84 -8.74
N TRP A 147 15.24 25.39 -7.97
CA TRP A 147 15.41 24.76 -6.67
C TRP A 147 15.60 23.25 -6.72
N LEU A 148 15.70 22.63 -7.91
CA LEU A 148 16.01 21.20 -7.99
C LEU A 148 17.29 20.90 -7.21
N PRO A 149 17.26 19.90 -6.31
CA PRO A 149 18.37 19.64 -5.43
C PRO A 149 19.57 19.11 -6.22
N ALA A 150 20.75 19.67 -5.98
CA ALA A 150 21.99 19.08 -6.46
C ALA A 150 22.23 17.73 -5.78
N LEU A 151 22.79 16.76 -6.51
CA LEU A 151 23.15 15.45 -5.96
C LEU A 151 24.20 15.61 -4.86
N ARG A 152 23.91 15.14 -3.65
CA ARG A 152 24.91 15.11 -2.57
C ARG A 152 25.84 13.92 -2.75
N HIS A 153 26.98 13.97 -2.07
CA HIS A 153 27.94 12.88 -2.07
C HIS A 153 28.48 12.67 -0.66
N CYS A 154 28.66 11.42 -0.27
CA CYS A 154 29.31 11.04 0.97
C CYS A 154 30.11 9.73 0.74
N ASP A 155 31.34 9.68 1.24
CA ASP A 155 32.12 8.45 1.34
C ASP A 155 31.92 7.88 2.75
N VAL A 156 31.07 6.85 2.88
CA VAL A 156 30.65 6.32 4.19
C VAL A 156 31.80 5.72 5.00
N SER A 157 32.93 5.38 4.35
CA SER A 157 34.13 4.88 5.04
C SER A 157 34.79 5.94 5.94
N GLN A 158 34.43 7.22 5.75
CA GLN A 158 34.97 8.36 6.50
C GLN A 158 34.06 8.79 7.65
N TRP A 159 32.94 8.10 7.85
CA TRP A 159 31.89 8.46 8.79
C TRP A 159 31.65 7.31 9.76
N ASP A 160 31.41 7.64 11.03
CA ASP A 160 30.74 6.70 11.92
C ASP A 160 29.23 6.71 11.67
N GLU A 161 28.54 5.68 12.18
CA GLU A 161 27.10 5.49 11.97
C GLU A 161 26.26 6.67 12.49
N THR A 162 26.67 7.30 13.60
CA THR A 162 25.92 8.41 14.20
C THR A 162 26.06 9.68 13.37
N ALA A 163 27.26 9.98 12.91
CA ALA A 163 27.54 11.11 12.04
C ALA A 163 26.82 10.96 10.69
N LEU A 164 26.82 9.75 10.12
CA LEU A 164 26.09 9.47 8.88
C LEU A 164 24.58 9.67 9.07
N HIS A 165 24.00 9.12 10.14
CA HIS A 165 22.59 9.31 10.48
C HIS A 165 22.21 10.80 10.59
N GLN A 166 23.04 11.59 11.27
CA GLN A 166 22.83 13.03 11.42
C GLN A 166 22.92 13.75 10.07
N GLN A 167 23.87 13.38 9.21
CA GLN A 167 24.02 13.98 7.89
C GLN A 167 22.83 13.67 6.96
N LEU A 168 22.34 12.42 6.97
CA LEU A 168 21.14 12.01 6.25
C LEU A 168 19.89 12.73 6.76
N THR A 169 19.80 12.96 8.07
CA THR A 169 18.74 13.75 8.69
C THR A 169 18.80 15.21 8.24
N GLU A 170 19.99 15.82 8.23
CA GLU A 170 20.16 17.22 7.84
C GLU A 170 19.71 17.45 6.38
N TRP A 171 20.10 16.56 5.46
CA TRP A 171 19.77 16.64 4.04
C TRP A 171 18.27 16.63 3.72
N GLN A 172 17.44 16.16 4.63
CA GLN A 172 15.98 16.09 4.45
C GLN A 172 15.20 17.01 5.40
N SER A 173 15.86 17.66 6.36
CA SER A 173 15.21 18.49 7.39
C SER A 173 14.72 19.86 6.92
N ARG A 174 15.05 20.29 5.70
CA ARG A 174 14.86 21.67 5.20
C ARG A 174 14.05 21.76 3.90
N PHE A 175 13.14 20.82 3.65
CA PHE A 175 12.23 20.97 2.52
C PHE A 175 11.32 22.18 2.69
N ASP A 176 10.85 22.74 1.58
CA ASP A 176 9.85 23.81 1.57
C ASP A 176 8.80 23.40 0.54
N TYR A 177 7.57 23.10 0.98
CA TYR A 177 6.52 22.69 0.04
C TYR A 177 5.98 23.86 -0.80
N CYS A 178 6.21 25.11 -0.41
CA CYS A 178 5.82 26.29 -1.17
C CYS A 178 6.88 26.68 -2.20
N HIS A 179 8.17 26.62 -1.85
CA HIS A 179 9.26 27.14 -2.69
C HIS A 179 10.25 26.09 -3.17
N GLY A 180 10.13 24.85 -2.70
CA GLY A 180 11.04 23.75 -3.01
C GLY A 180 12.43 23.87 -2.35
N PRO A 181 13.25 22.82 -2.45
CA PRO A 181 12.90 21.50 -2.97
C PRO A 181 12.03 20.69 -2.01
N LEU A 182 11.32 19.72 -2.58
CA LEU A 182 10.54 18.72 -1.85
C LEU A 182 11.22 17.35 -1.77
N TRP A 183 12.45 17.26 -2.26
CA TRP A 183 13.22 16.03 -2.24
C TRP A 183 14.72 16.31 -2.27
N GLN A 184 15.53 15.30 -1.95
CA GLN A 184 16.99 15.34 -2.01
C GLN A 184 17.49 13.92 -2.33
N ALA A 185 18.52 13.84 -3.16
CA ALA A 185 19.23 12.60 -3.44
C ALA A 185 20.71 12.69 -3.03
N ALA A 186 21.32 11.57 -2.65
CA ALA A 186 22.74 11.49 -2.33
C ALA A 186 23.39 10.20 -2.85
N HIS A 187 24.57 10.32 -3.44
CA HIS A 187 25.41 9.19 -3.83
C HIS A 187 26.38 8.85 -2.69
N LEU A 188 26.20 7.67 -2.11
CA LEU A 188 27.02 7.17 -1.00
C LEU A 188 27.96 6.08 -1.49
N THR A 189 29.26 6.30 -1.33
CA THR A 189 30.33 5.37 -1.76
C THR A 189 31.11 4.85 -0.55
N GLY A 190 32.05 3.92 -0.75
CA GLY A 190 32.96 3.48 0.31
C GLY A 190 32.46 2.31 1.15
N TYR A 191 31.39 1.64 0.72
CA TYR A 191 30.92 0.41 1.36
C TYR A 191 31.94 -0.72 1.18
N ALA A 192 32.11 -1.53 2.23
CA ALA A 192 33.09 -2.62 2.26
C ALA A 192 32.82 -3.71 1.19
N ASP A 193 31.58 -3.83 0.72
CA ASP A 193 31.19 -4.77 -0.35
C ASP A 193 31.50 -4.25 -1.77
N GLY A 194 32.10 -3.06 -1.89
CA GLY A 194 32.43 -2.42 -3.15
C GLY A 194 31.24 -1.85 -3.93
N SER A 195 30.03 -1.94 -3.37
CA SER A 195 28.83 -1.32 -3.94
C SER A 195 28.67 0.14 -3.49
N ALA A 196 27.68 0.83 -4.04
CA ALA A 196 27.26 2.15 -3.60
C ALA A 196 25.80 2.13 -3.12
N ARG A 197 25.36 3.21 -2.48
CA ARG A 197 23.94 3.49 -2.23
C ARG A 197 23.53 4.81 -2.86
N LEU A 198 22.32 4.84 -3.39
CA LEU A 198 21.62 6.07 -3.76
C LEU A 198 20.54 6.31 -2.72
N PHE A 199 20.78 7.28 -1.85
CA PHE A 199 19.81 7.75 -0.87
C PHE A 199 18.83 8.70 -1.54
N PHE A 200 17.56 8.54 -1.21
CA PHE A 200 16.50 9.48 -1.54
C PHE A 200 15.72 9.85 -0.28
N ALA A 201 15.43 11.14 -0.14
CA ALA A 201 14.39 11.64 0.75
C ALA A 201 13.41 12.51 -0.03
N PHE A 202 12.13 12.35 0.27
CA PHE A 202 11.03 13.10 -0.33
C PHE A 202 10.10 13.55 0.79
N HIS A 203 9.58 14.77 0.70
CA HIS A 203 8.45 15.17 1.51
C HIS A 203 7.25 14.26 1.20
N HIS A 204 6.56 13.75 2.21
CA HIS A 204 5.55 12.71 2.03
C HIS A 204 4.38 13.17 1.13
N LEU A 205 4.11 14.48 1.06
CA LEU A 205 3.15 15.09 0.15
C LEU A 205 3.28 14.67 -1.34
N ILE A 206 4.47 14.24 -1.78
CA ILE A 206 4.75 13.93 -3.19
C ILE A 206 5.11 12.47 -3.44
N ILE A 207 5.09 11.61 -2.41
CA ILE A 207 5.60 10.25 -2.49
C ILE A 207 4.77 9.27 -1.64
N ASP A 208 4.76 8.02 -2.06
CA ASP A 208 4.31 6.87 -1.27
C ASP A 208 5.22 5.64 -1.52
N ALA A 209 5.00 4.56 -0.78
CA ALA A 209 5.81 3.34 -0.88
C ALA A 209 5.69 2.62 -2.25
N VAL A 210 4.61 2.85 -3.01
CA VAL A 210 4.51 2.35 -4.39
C VAL A 210 5.43 3.17 -5.30
N SER A 211 5.45 4.49 -5.11
CA SER A 211 6.30 5.43 -5.83
C SER A 211 7.79 5.17 -5.62
N TRP A 212 8.22 4.70 -4.44
CA TRP A 212 9.63 4.34 -4.21
C TRP A 212 10.14 3.31 -5.23
N ARG A 213 9.29 2.32 -5.56
CA ARG A 213 9.63 1.25 -6.51
C ARG A 213 9.66 1.77 -7.94
N ILE A 214 8.77 2.71 -8.29
CA ILE A 214 8.76 3.39 -9.59
C ILE A 214 10.06 4.19 -9.77
N ILE A 215 10.43 4.98 -8.76
CA ILE A 215 11.68 5.75 -8.75
C ILE A 215 12.89 4.82 -8.87
N ALA A 216 12.95 3.74 -8.08
CA ALA A 216 14.08 2.82 -8.09
C ALA A 216 14.25 2.12 -9.45
N GLU A 217 13.15 1.68 -10.05
CA GLU A 217 13.17 1.02 -11.35
C GLU A 217 13.53 1.99 -12.48
N ASP A 218 13.00 3.21 -12.48
CA ASP A 218 13.35 4.21 -13.49
C ASP A 218 14.82 4.64 -13.36
N MET A 219 15.35 4.78 -12.14
CA MET A 219 16.78 5.03 -11.92
C MET A 219 17.65 3.88 -12.43
N ARG A 220 17.25 2.63 -12.22
CA ARG A 220 17.94 1.46 -12.78
C ARG A 220 17.99 1.52 -14.30
N LEU A 221 16.85 1.75 -14.95
CA LEU A 221 16.77 1.84 -16.41
C LEU A 221 17.61 2.98 -16.99
N LEU A 222 17.61 4.14 -16.32
CA LEU A 222 18.41 5.29 -16.73
C LEU A 222 19.92 5.09 -16.57
N LEU A 223 20.35 4.27 -15.61
CA LEU A 223 21.76 4.05 -15.29
C LEU A 223 22.37 2.78 -15.90
N GLN A 224 21.55 1.79 -16.27
CA GLN A 224 22.02 0.57 -16.93
C GLN A 224 22.17 0.70 -18.44
N ASN A 225 21.39 1.58 -19.08
CA ASN A 225 21.48 1.78 -20.51
C ASN A 225 22.70 2.67 -20.81
N ASP A 226 23.71 2.09 -21.46
CA ASP A 226 24.98 2.71 -21.87
C ASP A 226 24.80 3.95 -22.77
N ALA A 227 23.56 4.22 -23.19
CA ALA A 227 23.18 5.43 -23.87
C ALA A 227 22.12 6.16 -23.04
N LEU A 228 22.49 7.34 -22.52
CA LEU A 228 21.58 8.42 -22.14
C LEU A 228 20.83 8.95 -23.40
N GLN A 229 20.22 8.04 -24.16
CA GLN A 229 19.31 8.38 -25.25
C GLN A 229 18.00 8.88 -24.66
N SER A 230 17.39 9.83 -25.36
CA SER A 230 16.20 10.57 -24.92
C SER A 230 14.95 9.70 -24.70
N ASP A 231 14.98 8.43 -25.14
CA ASP A 231 13.83 7.51 -25.20
C ASP A 231 13.97 6.29 -24.28
N THR A 232 14.84 6.34 -23.27
CA THR A 232 15.11 5.18 -22.38
C THR A 232 13.90 4.75 -21.53
N LEU A 233 13.01 5.69 -21.19
CA LEU A 233 11.83 5.40 -20.38
C LEU A 233 10.55 5.37 -21.24
N PRO A 234 9.58 4.47 -20.93
CA PRO A 234 8.34 4.35 -21.71
C PRO A 234 7.48 5.61 -21.63
N ALA A 235 6.41 5.73 -22.41
CA ALA A 235 5.48 6.86 -22.28
C ALA A 235 4.92 7.00 -20.84
N LYS A 236 4.49 8.21 -20.44
CA LYS A 236 3.91 8.43 -19.11
C LYS A 236 2.56 7.72 -19.01
N THR A 237 2.27 7.23 -17.82
CA THR A 237 0.91 6.84 -17.42
C THR A 237 0.11 8.09 -17.01
N SER A 238 -1.17 7.96 -16.64
CA SER A 238 -2.03 9.10 -16.29
C SER A 238 -1.40 9.95 -15.18
N SER A 239 -1.51 11.27 -15.30
CA SER A 239 -0.87 12.19 -14.35
C SER A 239 -1.54 12.15 -12.97
N TYR A 240 -0.81 12.56 -11.93
CA TYR A 240 -1.37 12.69 -10.59
C TYR A 240 -2.53 13.70 -10.56
N ARG A 241 -2.48 14.76 -11.38
CA ARG A 241 -3.59 15.71 -11.59
C ARG A 241 -4.83 15.06 -12.21
N GLN A 242 -4.67 14.17 -13.19
CA GLN A 242 -5.80 13.42 -13.75
C GLN A 242 -6.45 12.54 -12.67
N TRP A 243 -5.64 11.89 -11.84
CA TRP A 243 -6.14 11.11 -10.71
C TRP A 243 -6.88 11.96 -9.68
N VAL A 244 -6.33 13.11 -9.27
CA VAL A 244 -7.01 14.07 -8.39
C VAL A 244 -8.40 14.44 -8.94
N SER A 245 -8.47 14.76 -10.23
CA SER A 245 -9.72 15.12 -10.88
C SER A 245 -10.74 13.96 -10.90
N ALA A 246 -10.25 12.73 -11.06
CA ALA A 246 -11.10 11.54 -11.01
C ALA A 246 -11.64 11.27 -9.61
N VAL A 247 -10.83 11.44 -8.56
CA VAL A 247 -11.26 11.28 -7.16
C VAL A 247 -12.27 12.36 -6.76
N HIS A 248 -12.12 13.60 -7.22
CA HIS A 248 -13.12 14.65 -6.98
C HIS A 248 -14.46 14.32 -7.65
N ARG A 249 -14.44 13.93 -8.94
CA ARG A 249 -15.64 13.48 -9.66
C ARG A 249 -16.25 12.21 -9.05
N TYR A 250 -15.44 11.32 -8.49
CA TYR A 250 -15.92 10.12 -7.83
C TYR A 250 -16.90 10.45 -6.70
N ALA A 251 -16.59 11.44 -5.87
CA ALA A 251 -17.45 11.87 -4.76
C ALA A 251 -18.81 12.38 -5.25
N GLU A 252 -18.85 13.05 -6.41
CA GLU A 252 -20.09 13.54 -7.01
C GLU A 252 -20.98 12.39 -7.52
N CYS A 253 -20.36 11.33 -8.07
CA CYS A 253 -21.07 10.20 -8.68
C CYS A 253 -21.46 9.09 -7.70
N HIS A 254 -20.79 8.96 -6.54
CA HIS A 254 -20.94 7.82 -5.62
C HIS A 254 -21.49 8.24 -4.23
N GLN A 255 -22.43 9.19 -4.20
CA GLN A 255 -23.09 9.58 -2.95
C GLN A 255 -23.94 8.45 -2.33
N ASP A 256 -24.27 7.41 -3.10
CA ASP A 256 -24.93 6.22 -2.59
C ASP A 256 -24.10 5.49 -1.52
N GLU A 257 -22.76 5.59 -1.57
CA GLU A 257 -21.86 5.02 -0.56
C GLU A 257 -21.99 5.68 0.82
N ILE A 258 -22.59 6.86 0.92
CA ILE A 258 -22.85 7.53 2.21
C ILE A 258 -23.64 6.60 3.15
N SER A 259 -24.58 5.82 2.59
CA SER A 259 -25.37 4.84 3.33
C SER A 259 -24.54 3.71 3.96
N TYR A 260 -23.38 3.41 3.38
CA TYR A 260 -22.40 2.46 3.95
C TYR A 260 -21.54 3.14 5.02
N TRP A 261 -21.02 4.34 4.74
CA TRP A 261 -20.05 5.00 5.62
C TRP A 261 -20.66 5.57 6.91
N GLN A 262 -21.91 6.05 6.87
CA GLN A 262 -22.58 6.62 8.05
C GLN A 262 -22.69 5.63 9.22
N PRO A 263 -23.18 4.39 9.04
CA PRO A 263 -23.18 3.38 10.11
C PRO A 263 -21.79 3.00 10.60
N VAL A 264 -20.79 2.90 9.71
CA VAL A 264 -19.41 2.59 10.11
C VAL A 264 -18.88 3.65 11.08
N MET A 265 -19.24 4.91 10.84
CA MET A 265 -18.83 6.05 11.67
C MET A 265 -19.70 6.29 12.90
N ALA A 266 -20.86 5.63 13.00
CA ALA A 266 -21.72 5.75 14.16
C ALA A 266 -21.01 5.24 15.43
N GLU A 267 -21.26 5.89 16.56
CA GLU A 267 -20.69 5.50 17.87
C GLU A 267 -19.15 5.46 17.94
N SER A 268 -18.47 6.50 17.45
CA SER A 268 -17.06 6.71 17.78
C SER A 268 -16.91 6.91 19.30
N ARG A 269 -16.49 5.87 20.01
CA ARG A 269 -16.27 5.90 21.46
C ARG A 269 -14.90 6.48 21.76
N ALA A 270 -14.83 7.35 22.77
CA ALA A 270 -13.58 7.90 23.23
C ALA A 270 -12.60 6.78 23.65
N TYR A 271 -11.36 6.92 23.23
CA TYR A 271 -10.24 6.15 23.74
C TYR A 271 -9.72 6.76 25.06
N PRO A 272 -9.04 5.98 25.92
CA PRO A 272 -8.42 6.51 27.13
C PRO A 272 -7.40 7.62 26.82
N VAL A 273 -7.06 8.42 27.85
CA VAL A 273 -6.14 9.54 27.73
C VAL A 273 -4.78 9.07 27.21
N ALA A 274 -4.30 9.74 26.15
CA ALA A 274 -3.01 9.46 25.55
C ALA A 274 -1.85 9.84 26.50
N GLY A 275 -0.95 8.90 26.75
CA GLY A 275 0.30 9.08 27.47
C GLY A 275 1.43 9.57 26.56
N GLU A 276 2.67 9.39 27.03
CA GLU A 276 3.88 9.64 26.24
C GLU A 276 4.00 8.64 25.09
N LEU A 277 4.62 9.09 24.00
CA LEU A 277 4.87 8.26 22.83
C LEU A 277 5.96 7.24 23.15
N SER A 278 5.72 5.97 22.84
CA SER A 278 6.69 4.88 22.90
C SER A 278 6.66 4.08 21.61
N GLN A 279 7.82 3.60 21.17
CA GLN A 279 7.95 2.82 19.93
C GLN A 279 8.32 1.37 20.26
N HIS A 280 7.64 0.44 19.61
CA HIS A 280 7.80 -1.00 19.80
C HIS A 280 7.92 -1.71 18.46
N LYS A 281 8.47 -2.93 18.47
CA LYS A 281 8.55 -3.80 17.30
C LYS A 281 7.88 -5.13 17.60
N VAL A 282 7.09 -5.62 16.64
CA VAL A 282 6.53 -6.99 16.64
C VAL A 282 7.01 -7.67 15.38
N ALA A 283 7.54 -8.88 15.48
CA ALA A 283 8.02 -9.63 14.31
C ALA A 283 7.74 -11.11 14.47
N ILE A 284 7.37 -11.77 13.38
CA ILE A 284 7.24 -13.24 13.36
C ILE A 284 8.47 -13.87 12.69
N SER A 285 8.59 -15.20 12.78
CA SER A 285 9.68 -15.94 12.13
C SER A 285 9.53 -15.91 10.61
N GLU A 286 10.63 -16.11 9.89
CA GLU A 286 10.64 -16.27 8.44
C GLU A 286 9.71 -17.41 7.98
N ALA A 287 9.75 -18.55 8.67
CA ALA A 287 8.87 -19.69 8.38
C ALA A 287 7.37 -19.37 8.53
N LEU A 288 6.98 -18.61 9.58
CA LEU A 288 5.59 -18.17 9.73
C LEU A 288 5.22 -17.10 8.71
N THR A 289 6.16 -16.24 8.32
CA THR A 289 5.96 -15.23 7.27
C THR A 289 5.71 -15.92 5.93
N GLU A 290 6.51 -16.94 5.59
CA GLU A 290 6.32 -17.74 4.39
C GLU A 290 4.96 -18.45 4.41
N THR A 291 4.59 -19.04 5.55
CA THR A 291 3.27 -19.67 5.75
C THR A 291 2.14 -18.67 5.51
N LEU A 292 2.22 -17.46 6.08
CA LEU A 292 1.25 -16.40 5.88
C LEU A 292 1.11 -16.02 4.40
N LEU A 293 2.24 -15.85 3.71
CA LEU A 293 2.27 -15.40 2.32
C LEU A 293 1.78 -16.47 1.34
N ARG A 294 2.04 -17.76 1.60
CA ARG A 294 1.88 -18.82 0.59
C ARG A 294 0.81 -19.86 0.90
N GLU A 295 0.45 -20.06 2.17
CA GLU A 295 -0.41 -21.18 2.58
C GLU A 295 -1.67 -20.72 3.32
N ALA A 296 -1.51 -19.85 4.31
CA ALA A 296 -2.57 -19.47 5.23
C ALA A 296 -3.81 -18.91 4.51
N ASN A 297 -3.60 -18.11 3.46
CA ASN A 297 -4.69 -17.50 2.71
C ASN A 297 -5.64 -18.51 2.05
N ALA A 298 -5.15 -19.71 1.72
CA ALA A 298 -5.99 -20.75 1.13
C ALA A 298 -7.00 -21.34 2.12
N GLY A 299 -6.83 -21.14 3.43
CA GLY A 299 -7.74 -21.65 4.45
C GLY A 299 -9.13 -21.05 4.37
N TYR A 300 -9.22 -19.76 4.10
CA TYR A 300 -10.48 -19.01 4.05
C TYR A 300 -10.61 -18.18 2.77
N HIS A 301 -9.79 -18.46 1.76
CA HIS A 301 -9.69 -17.66 0.52
C HIS A 301 -9.51 -16.16 0.83
N THR A 302 -8.60 -15.86 1.75
CA THR A 302 -8.32 -14.50 2.24
C THR A 302 -7.26 -13.79 1.41
N GLU A 303 -7.18 -12.47 1.57
CA GLU A 303 -6.00 -11.67 1.32
C GLU A 303 -5.25 -11.49 2.65
N ILE A 304 -3.98 -11.08 2.58
CA ILE A 304 -3.13 -10.91 3.77
C ILE A 304 -3.75 -9.98 4.83
N ASN A 305 -4.37 -8.87 4.40
CA ASN A 305 -4.99 -7.92 5.33
C ASN A 305 -6.11 -8.54 6.17
N ASP A 306 -6.81 -9.57 5.67
CA ASP A 306 -7.88 -10.22 6.44
C ASP A 306 -7.31 -10.91 7.67
N LEU A 307 -6.21 -11.64 7.48
CA LEU A 307 -5.54 -12.38 8.54
C LEU A 307 -4.86 -11.41 9.52
N LEU A 308 -4.20 -10.37 9.00
CA LEU A 308 -3.57 -9.35 9.85
C LEU A 308 -4.59 -8.57 10.68
N LEU A 309 -5.71 -8.16 10.09
CA LEU A 309 -6.77 -7.44 10.79
C LEU A 309 -7.59 -8.36 11.72
N SER A 310 -7.68 -9.65 11.43
CA SER A 310 -8.20 -10.64 12.38
C SER A 310 -7.31 -10.75 13.60
N ALA A 311 -5.98 -10.82 13.42
CA ALA A 311 -5.04 -10.81 14.54
C ALA A 311 -5.12 -9.49 15.34
N LEU A 312 -5.25 -8.35 14.66
CA LEU A 312 -5.45 -7.07 15.31
C LEU A 312 -6.76 -7.03 16.13
N THR A 313 -7.84 -7.63 15.61
CA THR A 313 -9.12 -7.74 16.32
C THR A 313 -8.94 -8.43 17.67
N LEU A 314 -8.23 -9.57 17.70
CA LEU A 314 -7.93 -10.29 18.95
C LEU A 314 -7.09 -9.44 19.92
N ALA A 315 -6.07 -8.75 19.40
CA ALA A 315 -5.17 -7.94 20.21
C ALA A 315 -5.86 -6.71 20.82
N LEU A 316 -6.72 -6.05 20.05
CA LEU A 316 -7.50 -4.90 20.51
C LEU A 316 -8.55 -5.30 21.54
N GLN A 317 -9.18 -6.48 21.39
CA GLN A 317 -10.07 -7.01 22.41
C GLN A 317 -9.33 -7.26 23.73
N ALA A 318 -8.14 -7.88 23.67
CA ALA A 318 -7.31 -8.12 24.85
C ALA A 318 -6.86 -6.81 25.53
N CYS A 319 -6.60 -5.75 24.74
CA CYS A 319 -6.14 -4.46 25.26
C CYS A 319 -7.28 -3.60 25.84
N PHE A 320 -8.41 -3.49 25.13
CA PHE A 320 -9.48 -2.56 25.49
C PHE A 320 -10.70 -3.21 26.14
N SER A 321 -10.79 -4.55 26.15
CA SER A 321 -11.95 -5.30 26.64
C SER A 321 -13.27 -4.86 25.96
N ARG A 322 -13.19 -4.51 24.68
CA ARG A 322 -14.33 -4.06 23.85
C ARG A 322 -14.67 -5.12 22.79
N PRO A 323 -15.96 -5.34 22.48
CA PRO A 323 -16.36 -6.30 21.46
C PRO A 323 -16.01 -5.85 20.04
N ASP A 324 -15.97 -4.53 19.82
CA ASP A 324 -15.63 -3.91 18.55
C ASP A 324 -14.71 -2.69 18.74
N ASN A 325 -13.86 -2.44 17.74
CA ASN A 325 -12.94 -1.32 17.69
C ASN A 325 -12.96 -0.70 16.30
N LEU A 326 -13.15 0.62 16.27
CA LEU A 326 -13.07 1.41 15.05
C LEU A 326 -11.61 1.79 14.81
N ILE A 327 -11.05 1.39 13.69
CA ILE A 327 -9.66 1.70 13.32
C ILE A 327 -9.62 2.46 11.99
N LEU A 328 -8.55 3.21 11.79
CA LEU A 328 -8.18 3.82 10.52
C LEU A 328 -7.34 2.81 9.74
N LEU A 329 -7.83 2.40 8.58
CA LEU A 329 -7.11 1.51 7.67
C LEU A 329 -6.50 2.33 6.54
N GLU A 330 -5.22 2.09 6.28
CA GLU A 330 -4.51 2.66 5.15
C GLU A 330 -4.53 1.70 3.95
N GLY A 331 -4.79 2.25 2.77
CA GLY A 331 -4.70 1.56 1.48
C GLY A 331 -3.77 2.30 0.53
N HIS A 332 -3.33 1.62 -0.54
CA HIS A 332 -2.44 2.25 -1.53
C HIS A 332 -3.14 3.33 -2.37
N GLY A 333 -4.48 3.30 -2.46
CA GLY A 333 -5.30 4.32 -3.12
C GLY A 333 -5.13 4.45 -4.63
N ARG A 334 -4.75 3.36 -5.29
CA ARG A 334 -4.61 3.24 -6.75
C ARG A 334 -5.68 2.30 -7.28
N GLU A 335 -6.92 2.62 -6.92
CA GLU A 335 -8.08 1.80 -7.21
C GLU A 335 -8.53 1.96 -8.67
N HIS A 336 -9.22 0.95 -9.18
CA HIS A 336 -9.72 0.99 -10.55
C HIS A 336 -11.10 1.65 -10.59
N ILE A 337 -11.11 2.99 -10.68
CA ILE A 337 -12.35 3.79 -10.68
C ILE A 337 -12.72 4.38 -12.04
N ASP A 338 -11.78 4.40 -12.99
CA ASP A 338 -11.96 4.95 -14.32
C ASP A 338 -11.17 4.13 -15.34
N ASN A 339 -11.87 3.58 -16.34
CA ASN A 339 -11.27 2.72 -17.36
C ASN A 339 -10.33 3.49 -18.31
N THR A 340 -10.38 4.83 -18.31
CA THR A 340 -9.54 5.69 -19.15
C THR A 340 -8.24 6.11 -18.45
N LEU A 341 -8.07 5.76 -17.17
CA LEU A 341 -6.92 6.12 -16.37
C LEU A 341 -6.05 4.91 -16.07
N ASP A 342 -4.75 5.13 -16.03
CA ASP A 342 -3.82 4.23 -15.38
C ASP A 342 -2.79 5.01 -14.59
N VAL A 343 -2.66 4.70 -13.31
CA VAL A 343 -1.70 5.32 -12.39
C VAL A 343 -0.62 4.35 -11.94
N SER A 344 -0.41 3.22 -12.64
CA SER A 344 0.53 2.17 -12.25
C SER A 344 1.99 2.63 -12.18
N GLU A 345 2.36 3.68 -12.93
CA GLU A 345 3.72 4.26 -12.93
C GLU A 345 3.75 5.73 -12.53
N THR A 346 2.67 6.24 -11.93
CA THR A 346 2.58 7.64 -11.50
C THR A 346 3.19 7.81 -10.11
N VAL A 347 4.15 8.72 -9.97
CA VAL A 347 4.70 9.12 -8.67
C VAL A 347 3.76 10.12 -8.00
N GLY A 348 3.52 9.95 -6.70
CA GLY A 348 2.67 10.82 -5.89
C GLY A 348 2.27 10.17 -4.57
N TRP A 349 1.55 10.90 -3.71
CA TRP A 349 0.98 10.32 -2.50
C TRP A 349 -0.47 9.89 -2.74
N PHE A 350 -0.70 8.60 -2.98
CA PHE A 350 -2.03 8.08 -3.34
C PHE A 350 -2.82 7.54 -2.15
N THR A 351 -2.19 7.37 -0.98
CA THR A 351 -2.74 6.66 0.17
C THR A 351 -4.19 7.04 0.47
N THR A 352 -5.04 6.03 0.61
CA THR A 352 -6.41 6.19 1.10
C THR A 352 -6.46 5.91 2.60
N LEU A 353 -7.21 6.73 3.33
CA LEU A 353 -7.45 6.60 4.76
C LEU A 353 -8.95 6.41 4.95
N TYR A 354 -9.38 5.29 5.54
CA TYR A 354 -10.80 5.03 5.77
C TYR A 354 -11.05 4.21 7.04
N PRO A 355 -12.19 4.43 7.72
CA PRO A 355 -12.52 3.71 8.93
C PRO A 355 -12.99 2.28 8.60
N VAL A 356 -12.57 1.31 9.42
CA VAL A 356 -13.17 -0.02 9.45
C VAL A 356 -13.47 -0.43 10.88
N ARG A 357 -14.55 -1.19 11.07
CA ARG A 357 -14.96 -1.69 12.38
C ARG A 357 -14.55 -3.15 12.52
N LEU A 358 -13.55 -3.38 13.37
CA LEU A 358 -13.08 -4.71 13.73
C LEU A 358 -13.91 -5.23 14.89
N ALA A 359 -14.56 -6.38 14.71
CA ALA A 359 -15.45 -6.96 15.71
C ALA A 359 -15.10 -8.43 15.95
N MET A 360 -14.81 -8.77 17.20
CA MET A 360 -14.60 -10.14 17.63
C MET A 360 -15.92 -10.92 17.51
N GLN A 361 -15.86 -12.10 16.89
CA GLN A 361 -17.00 -13.02 16.80
C GLN A 361 -16.93 -14.11 17.88
N ALA A 362 -17.80 -15.12 17.81
CA ALA A 362 -17.86 -16.16 18.84
C ALA A 362 -16.53 -16.93 18.96
N ASP A 363 -15.85 -17.13 17.82
CA ASP A 363 -14.54 -17.73 17.76
C ASP A 363 -13.63 -17.10 16.68
N MET A 364 -12.42 -17.64 16.59
CA MET A 364 -11.40 -17.17 15.65
C MET A 364 -11.77 -17.41 14.18
N THR A 365 -12.42 -18.52 13.87
CA THR A 365 -12.84 -18.85 12.50
C THR A 365 -13.90 -17.87 12.03
N GLU A 366 -14.91 -17.64 12.86
CA GLU A 366 -15.94 -16.64 12.59
C GLU A 366 -15.35 -15.23 12.51
N THR A 367 -14.34 -14.91 13.33
CA THR A 367 -13.65 -13.61 13.29
C THR A 367 -12.89 -13.42 11.97
N ILE A 368 -12.21 -14.46 11.46
CA ILE A 368 -11.54 -14.40 10.16
C ILE A 368 -12.56 -14.19 9.04
N ILE A 369 -13.63 -14.98 9.02
CA ILE A 369 -14.69 -14.90 7.99
C ILE A 369 -15.37 -13.53 8.04
N HIS A 370 -15.74 -13.05 9.23
CA HIS A 370 -16.36 -11.74 9.41
C HIS A 370 -15.45 -10.61 8.96
N THR A 371 -14.16 -10.64 9.35
CA THR A 371 -13.19 -9.63 8.93
C THR A 371 -13.02 -9.63 7.42
N LYS A 372 -12.92 -10.83 6.81
CA LYS A 372 -12.88 -10.99 5.36
C LYS A 372 -14.10 -10.34 4.69
N GLU A 373 -15.32 -10.74 5.07
CA GLU A 373 -16.56 -10.26 4.45
C GLU A 373 -16.76 -8.75 4.66
N MET A 374 -16.44 -8.23 5.85
CA MET A 374 -16.45 -6.79 6.14
C MET A 374 -15.52 -6.03 5.18
N LEU A 375 -14.31 -6.52 4.94
CA LEU A 375 -13.37 -5.88 4.01
C LEU A 375 -13.83 -5.94 2.54
N ARG A 376 -14.59 -6.97 2.14
CA ARG A 376 -15.17 -7.04 0.77
C ARG A 376 -16.39 -6.13 0.62
N ALA A 377 -17.09 -5.85 1.72
CA ALA A 377 -18.21 -4.93 1.72
C ALA A 377 -17.76 -3.46 1.59
N VAL A 378 -16.50 -3.14 1.92
CA VAL A 378 -15.93 -1.81 1.74
C VAL A 378 -15.96 -1.42 0.25
N PRO A 379 -16.70 -0.36 -0.14
CA PRO A 379 -16.72 0.11 -1.52
C PRO A 379 -15.33 0.54 -1.99
N ASN A 380 -14.89 0.02 -3.13
CA ASN A 380 -13.66 0.40 -3.83
C ASN A 380 -12.45 0.59 -2.88
N LYS A 381 -12.25 -0.38 -1.97
CA LYS A 381 -11.18 -0.41 -0.96
C LYS A 381 -11.03 0.90 -0.17
N GLY A 382 -12.13 1.62 0.05
CA GLY A 382 -12.19 2.78 0.93
C GLY A 382 -11.87 4.12 0.28
N LEU A 383 -11.62 4.16 -1.04
CA LEU A 383 -11.38 5.42 -1.75
C LEU A 383 -12.49 6.45 -1.53
N GLY A 384 -13.75 5.98 -1.58
CA GLY A 384 -14.93 6.82 -1.46
C GLY A 384 -15.04 7.56 -0.13
N TYR A 385 -14.56 6.99 0.98
CA TYR A 385 -14.64 7.67 2.28
C TYR A 385 -13.91 9.02 2.26
N GLY A 386 -12.63 9.02 1.86
CA GLY A 386 -11.83 10.24 1.80
C GLY A 386 -12.37 11.24 0.78
N ALA A 387 -12.82 10.75 -0.38
CA ALA A 387 -13.39 11.60 -1.43
C ALA A 387 -14.70 12.29 -0.97
N LEU A 388 -15.61 11.55 -0.36
CA LEU A 388 -16.88 12.06 0.15
C LEU A 388 -16.70 12.98 1.36
N HIS A 389 -15.74 12.68 2.24
CA HIS A 389 -15.39 13.55 3.37
C HIS A 389 -14.80 14.88 2.88
N GLN A 390 -13.84 14.84 1.95
CA GLN A 390 -13.25 16.04 1.35
C GLN A 390 -14.29 16.91 0.63
N ALA A 391 -15.27 16.30 -0.03
CA ALA A 391 -16.38 17.00 -0.68
C ALA A 391 -17.45 17.53 0.29
N GLY A 392 -17.36 17.21 1.59
CA GLY A 392 -18.31 17.65 2.61
C GLY A 392 -19.59 16.81 2.72
N TYR A 393 -19.67 15.66 2.05
CA TYR A 393 -20.81 14.74 2.13
C TYR A 393 -20.77 13.83 3.37
N LEU A 394 -19.57 13.61 3.93
CA LEU A 394 -19.38 12.89 5.18
C LEU A 394 -18.74 13.80 6.23
N ALA A 395 -19.10 13.56 7.50
CA ALA A 395 -18.54 14.24 8.65
C ALA A 395 -18.07 13.22 9.69
N GLY A 396 -17.20 13.65 10.60
CA GLY A 396 -16.61 12.81 11.64
C GLY A 396 -15.10 12.94 11.68
N ASN A 397 -14.54 12.54 12.81
CA ASN A 397 -13.10 12.47 13.00
C ASN A 397 -12.58 11.09 12.62
N LEU A 398 -11.37 11.04 12.08
CA LEU A 398 -10.69 9.77 11.82
C LEU A 398 -10.44 9.00 13.14
N PRO A 399 -10.47 7.66 13.13
CA PRO A 399 -10.16 6.86 14.30
C PRO A 399 -8.71 7.05 14.77
N MET A 400 -8.49 6.86 16.07
CA MET A 400 -7.16 7.08 16.69
C MET A 400 -6.23 5.87 16.63
N ILE A 401 -6.67 4.74 16.08
CA ILE A 401 -5.85 3.54 15.91
C ILE A 401 -5.64 3.36 14.41
N SER A 402 -4.41 3.54 13.91
CA SER A 402 -4.06 3.32 12.51
C SER A 402 -3.44 1.96 12.28
N PHE A 403 -3.80 1.33 11.17
CA PHE A 403 -3.17 0.12 10.66
C PHE A 403 -2.80 0.28 9.19
N ASN A 404 -1.54 -0.01 8.86
CA ASN A 404 -1.01 0.05 7.51
C ASN A 404 -0.13 -1.18 7.23
N TYR A 405 -0.30 -1.77 6.05
CA TYR A 405 0.56 -2.85 5.56
C TYR A 405 1.16 -2.47 4.19
N LEU A 406 2.47 -2.25 4.18
CA LEU A 406 3.24 -1.75 3.03
C LEU A 406 3.62 -2.83 2.00
N GLY A 407 3.16 -4.07 2.22
CA GLY A 407 3.52 -5.21 1.39
C GLY A 407 4.93 -5.74 1.66
N GLN A 408 5.48 -6.36 0.63
CA GLN A 408 6.84 -6.92 0.64
C GLN A 408 7.85 -5.85 0.18
N LEU A 409 8.68 -5.36 1.10
CA LEU A 409 9.74 -4.38 0.87
C LEU A 409 11.08 -5.13 0.68
N GLY A 410 11.69 -5.00 -0.50
CA GLY A 410 12.96 -5.65 -0.85
C GLY A 410 13.04 -6.07 -2.32
N GLY A 411 14.27 -6.20 -2.84
CA GLY A 411 14.57 -6.58 -4.22
C GLY A 411 14.20 -8.04 -4.55
N GLU A 412 13.99 -8.33 -5.83
CA GLU A 412 13.77 -9.70 -6.30
C GLU A 412 15.05 -10.54 -6.15
N ALA A 413 14.88 -11.84 -5.89
CA ALA A 413 15.97 -12.80 -6.03
C ALA A 413 16.45 -12.80 -7.49
N GLY A 414 17.56 -12.09 -7.77
CA GLY A 414 18.18 -12.06 -9.11
C GLY A 414 18.97 -10.79 -9.44
N GLU A 415 18.60 -9.63 -8.89
CA GLU A 415 19.26 -8.34 -9.20
C GLU A 415 19.83 -7.70 -7.92
N GLN A 416 20.89 -8.29 -7.38
CA GLN A 416 21.51 -7.85 -6.12
C GLN A 416 21.95 -6.38 -6.13
N ASP A 417 22.29 -5.85 -7.31
CA ASP A 417 22.83 -4.51 -7.48
C ASP A 417 21.78 -3.44 -7.82
N TRP A 418 20.48 -3.72 -7.71
CA TRP A 418 19.42 -2.72 -7.96
C TRP A 418 18.21 -2.93 -7.04
N SER A 419 18.48 -2.98 -5.73
CA SER A 419 17.47 -3.28 -4.72
C SER A 419 17.30 -2.15 -3.73
N ILE A 420 16.06 -1.93 -3.26
CA ILE A 420 15.82 -1.08 -2.10
C ILE A 420 16.34 -1.83 -0.86
N THR A 421 17.16 -1.16 -0.06
CA THR A 421 17.81 -1.73 1.11
C THR A 421 17.23 -1.23 2.43
N SER A 422 17.56 -1.91 3.53
CA SER A 422 17.20 -1.57 4.91
C SER A 422 18.23 -0.67 5.60
N ASP A 423 19.16 -0.08 4.85
CA ASP A 423 20.17 0.87 5.34
C ASP A 423 19.50 2.07 6.05
N ASP A 424 20.20 2.65 7.04
CA ASP A 424 19.73 3.84 7.76
C ASP A 424 19.49 5.03 6.82
N CYS A 425 18.37 5.72 7.01
CA CYS A 425 17.95 6.84 6.18
C CYS A 425 17.85 8.15 6.96
N GLY A 426 18.43 8.23 8.16
CA GLY A 426 18.25 9.36 9.06
C GLY A 426 16.83 9.45 9.63
N THR A 427 16.55 10.57 10.29
CA THR A 427 15.24 10.87 10.89
C THR A 427 14.34 11.52 9.84
N MET A 428 13.27 10.80 9.45
CA MET A 428 12.35 11.21 8.38
C MET A 428 11.26 12.20 8.83
N ILE A 429 10.90 12.19 10.11
CA ILE A 429 9.85 13.04 10.67
C ILE A 429 10.42 13.76 11.88
N ALA A 430 10.24 15.08 11.97
CA ALA A 430 10.69 15.84 13.13
C ALA A 430 10.02 15.35 14.43
N ASP A 431 10.80 15.23 15.51
CA ASP A 431 10.31 14.79 16.83
C ASP A 431 9.18 15.65 17.40
N SER A 432 9.12 16.92 16.99
CA SER A 432 8.05 17.85 17.37
C SER A 432 6.72 17.57 16.68
N ASN A 433 6.73 16.87 15.53
CA ASN A 433 5.54 16.43 14.80
C ASN A 433 4.93 15.18 15.45
N LYS A 434 4.51 15.30 16.71
CA LYS A 434 3.95 14.19 17.47
C LYS A 434 2.65 13.69 16.82
N SER A 435 2.59 12.38 16.56
CA SER A 435 1.35 11.75 16.12
C SER A 435 0.26 11.90 17.19
N HIS A 436 -0.95 12.22 16.72
CA HIS A 436 -2.17 12.28 17.54
C HIS A 436 -2.80 10.89 17.72
N LEU A 437 -2.31 9.88 17.00
CA LEU A 437 -2.81 8.52 17.08
C LEU A 437 -2.48 7.89 18.44
N LEU A 438 -3.42 7.10 18.95
CA LEU A 438 -3.25 6.30 20.15
C LEU A 438 -2.35 5.09 19.90
N LEU A 439 -2.57 4.44 18.76
CA LEU A 439 -1.78 3.35 18.23
C LEU A 439 -1.60 3.60 16.74
N ASP A 440 -0.37 3.51 16.28
CA ASP A 440 -0.01 3.64 14.87
C ASP A 440 0.86 2.43 14.51
N ILE A 441 0.29 1.54 13.69
CA ILE A 441 0.80 0.18 13.43
C ILE A 441 1.15 0.08 11.96
N ASN A 442 2.45 0.07 11.65
CA ASN A 442 2.96 0.00 10.29
C ASN A 442 3.72 -1.31 10.09
N GLY A 443 3.24 -2.14 9.15
CA GLY A 443 3.78 -3.47 8.87
C GLY A 443 4.37 -3.60 7.47
N ALA A 444 5.43 -4.40 7.36
CA ALA A 444 6.00 -4.80 6.08
C ALA A 444 6.69 -6.16 6.19
N VAL A 445 6.88 -6.84 5.06
CA VAL A 445 7.81 -7.97 4.99
C VAL A 445 9.17 -7.44 4.52
N GLN A 446 10.19 -7.62 5.36
CA GLN A 446 11.58 -7.23 5.10
C GLN A 446 12.50 -8.38 5.48
N GLU A 447 13.49 -8.68 4.62
CA GLU A 447 14.45 -9.77 4.86
C GLU A 447 13.75 -11.11 5.18
N GLY A 448 12.67 -11.41 4.45
CA GLY A 448 11.88 -12.64 4.62
C GLY A 448 10.97 -12.66 5.86
N ARG A 449 10.97 -11.61 6.70
CA ARG A 449 10.20 -11.56 7.95
C ARG A 449 9.15 -10.47 7.93
N LEU A 450 7.92 -10.81 8.33
CA LEU A 450 6.89 -9.81 8.63
C LEU A 450 7.23 -9.12 9.95
N GLN A 451 7.33 -7.79 9.90
CA GLN A 451 7.64 -6.95 11.03
C GLN A 451 6.66 -5.77 11.08
N PHE A 452 6.31 -5.33 12.29
CA PHE A 452 5.51 -4.15 12.56
C PHE A 452 6.28 -3.21 13.47
N SER A 453 6.28 -1.92 13.13
CA SER A 453 6.55 -0.85 14.08
C SER A 453 5.24 -0.38 14.69
N VAL A 454 5.18 -0.33 16.02
CA VAL A 454 4.01 0.10 16.78
C VAL A 454 4.39 1.32 17.59
N ASN A 455 3.90 2.48 17.16
CA ASN A 455 3.95 3.72 17.92
C ASN A 455 2.72 3.76 18.84
N SER A 456 2.94 3.74 20.15
CA SER A 456 1.88 3.69 21.16
C SER A 456 1.93 4.88 22.09
N ARG A 457 0.75 5.45 22.34
CA ARG A 457 0.49 6.42 23.41
C ARG A 457 -0.35 5.82 24.54
N LEU A 458 -0.53 4.50 24.57
CA LEU A 458 -1.19 3.84 25.68
C LEU A 458 -0.27 3.81 26.92
N PRO A 459 -0.83 3.70 28.13
CA PRO A 459 -0.04 3.38 29.33
C PRO A 459 0.87 2.17 29.09
N GLN A 460 2.07 2.17 29.66
CA GLN A 460 3.09 1.13 29.40
C GLN A 460 2.56 -0.30 29.57
N HIS A 461 1.76 -0.57 30.62
CA HIS A 461 1.18 -1.90 30.85
C HIS A 461 0.19 -2.31 29.75
N GLN A 462 -0.63 -1.38 29.24
CA GLN A 462 -1.57 -1.65 28.14
C GLN A 462 -0.83 -1.83 26.82
N THR A 463 0.21 -1.03 26.59
CA THR A 463 1.08 -1.21 25.42
C THR A 463 1.72 -2.60 25.43
N GLN A 464 2.31 -3.03 26.54
CA GLN A 464 2.90 -4.36 26.64
C GLN A 464 1.88 -5.48 26.43
N ALA A 465 0.69 -5.35 27.03
CA ALA A 465 -0.40 -6.29 26.83
C ALA A 465 -0.83 -6.37 25.35
N PHE A 466 -0.96 -5.22 24.68
CA PHE A 466 -1.27 -5.16 23.25
C PHE A 466 -0.19 -5.84 22.40
N ILE A 467 1.08 -5.50 22.61
CA ILE A 467 2.21 -6.04 21.85
C ILE A 467 2.27 -7.57 21.97
N THR A 468 2.20 -8.10 23.19
CA THR A 468 2.20 -9.54 23.43
C THR A 468 0.95 -10.22 22.84
N ALA A 469 -0.23 -9.61 22.98
CA ALA A 469 -1.45 -10.15 22.41
C ALA A 469 -1.42 -10.14 20.87
N PHE A 470 -0.86 -9.11 20.25
CA PHE A 470 -0.77 -8.99 18.80
C PHE A 470 0.19 -10.00 18.19
N GLU A 471 1.37 -10.17 18.78
CA GLU A 471 2.32 -11.20 18.36
C GLU A 471 1.71 -12.61 18.47
N GLN A 472 1.07 -12.91 19.60
CA GLN A 472 0.41 -14.20 19.81
C GLN A 472 -0.75 -14.42 18.84
N ALA A 473 -1.56 -13.39 18.61
CA ALA A 473 -2.68 -13.44 17.68
C ALA A 473 -2.22 -13.70 16.24
N LEU A 474 -1.16 -13.04 15.78
CA LEU A 474 -0.57 -13.29 14.46
C LEU A 474 -0.18 -14.76 14.31
N MET A 475 0.57 -15.31 15.27
CA MET A 475 1.00 -16.71 15.24
C MET A 475 -0.19 -17.68 15.22
N THR A 476 -1.20 -17.44 16.06
CA THR A 476 -2.37 -18.31 16.18
C THR A 476 -3.26 -18.26 14.93
N ILE A 477 -3.52 -17.07 14.38
CA ILE A 477 -4.31 -16.88 13.16
C ILE A 477 -3.63 -17.59 11.97
N ILE A 478 -2.32 -17.38 11.79
CA ILE A 478 -1.57 -17.99 10.68
C ILE A 478 -1.65 -19.52 10.74
N LYS A 479 -1.40 -20.11 11.92
CA LYS A 479 -1.45 -21.58 12.09
C LYS A 479 -2.85 -22.12 11.87
N THR A 480 -3.88 -21.43 12.36
CA THR A 480 -5.29 -21.85 12.18
C THR A 480 -5.68 -21.83 10.71
N ALA A 481 -5.34 -20.75 10.01
CA ALA A 481 -5.63 -20.61 8.59
C ALA A 481 -4.85 -21.64 7.74
N GLN A 482 -3.59 -21.93 8.09
CA GLN A 482 -2.81 -23.01 7.48
C GLN A 482 -3.45 -24.38 7.68
N GLN A 483 -3.87 -24.71 8.91
CA GLN A 483 -4.55 -25.97 9.21
C GLN A 483 -5.85 -26.09 8.42
N GLN A 484 -6.62 -25.00 8.32
CA GLN A 484 -7.83 -24.98 7.50
C GLN A 484 -7.53 -25.17 6.01
N ALA A 485 -6.43 -24.59 5.50
CA ALA A 485 -5.99 -24.79 4.12
C ALA A 485 -5.69 -26.27 3.85
N GLN A 486 -4.99 -26.93 4.77
CA GLN A 486 -4.67 -28.36 4.71
C GLN A 486 -5.93 -29.24 4.79
N ALA A 487 -6.98 -28.77 5.45
CA ALA A 487 -8.28 -29.44 5.53
C ALA A 487 -9.20 -29.18 4.30
N GLY A 488 -8.73 -28.46 3.28
CA GLY A 488 -9.45 -28.22 2.02
C GLY A 488 -10.04 -26.81 1.87
N GLY A 489 -9.83 -25.93 2.85
CA GLY A 489 -10.32 -24.55 2.83
C GLY A 489 -11.82 -24.41 3.02
N VAL A 490 -12.26 -23.20 3.37
CA VAL A 490 -13.68 -22.83 3.48
C VAL A 490 -13.96 -21.70 2.51
N LYS A 491 -15.07 -21.83 1.76
CA LYS A 491 -15.61 -20.77 0.93
C LYS A 491 -16.67 -19.98 1.69
N THR A 492 -16.75 -18.71 1.37
CA THR A 492 -17.60 -17.68 1.96
C THR A 492 -18.42 -17.02 0.83
N PRO A 493 -19.47 -16.24 1.13
CA PRO A 493 -20.31 -15.63 0.10
C PRO A 493 -19.53 -14.85 -0.97
N SER A 494 -18.50 -14.11 -0.53
CA SER A 494 -17.66 -13.33 -1.44
C SER A 494 -16.89 -14.18 -2.46
N ASP A 495 -16.59 -15.45 -2.16
CA ASP A 495 -15.90 -16.37 -3.09
C ASP A 495 -16.78 -16.80 -4.27
N TYR A 496 -18.10 -16.65 -4.14
CA TYR A 496 -19.07 -16.94 -5.20
C TYR A 496 -19.49 -15.68 -5.96
N GLY A 497 -18.96 -14.49 -5.61
CA GLY A 497 -19.32 -13.22 -6.23
C GLY A 497 -20.76 -12.78 -5.94
N ILE A 498 -21.44 -13.38 -4.96
CA ILE A 498 -22.85 -13.09 -4.68
C ILE A 498 -22.94 -11.94 -3.68
N LYS A 499 -23.47 -10.80 -4.13
CA LYS A 499 -23.71 -9.64 -3.25
C LYS A 499 -24.95 -9.85 -2.39
N GLY A 500 -24.88 -9.42 -1.13
CA GLY A 500 -26.03 -9.38 -0.22
C GLY A 500 -26.42 -10.72 0.41
N VAL A 501 -25.62 -11.77 0.23
CA VAL A 501 -25.82 -13.06 0.91
C VAL A 501 -24.97 -13.11 2.17
N SER A 502 -25.62 -13.31 3.33
CA SER A 502 -24.91 -13.52 4.60
C SER A 502 -24.30 -14.93 4.67
N ILE A 503 -23.28 -15.10 5.51
CA ILE A 503 -22.72 -16.43 5.79
C ILE A 503 -23.78 -17.40 6.33
N GLU A 504 -24.74 -16.91 7.11
CA GLU A 504 -25.85 -17.70 7.62
C GLU A 504 -26.76 -18.19 6.48
N GLN A 505 -27.08 -17.30 5.52
CA GLN A 505 -27.86 -17.67 4.34
C GLN A 505 -27.11 -18.68 3.46
N LEU A 506 -25.80 -18.52 3.27
CA LEU A 506 -24.97 -19.50 2.55
C LEU A 506 -24.95 -20.85 3.25
N ASN A 507 -24.82 -20.86 4.58
CA ASN A 507 -24.86 -22.09 5.38
C ASN A 507 -26.23 -22.78 5.29
N GLN A 508 -27.33 -22.03 5.39
CA GLN A 508 -28.68 -22.56 5.22
C GLN A 508 -28.90 -23.14 3.81
N LEU A 509 -28.40 -22.47 2.77
CA LEU A 509 -28.45 -22.98 1.38
C LEU A 509 -27.64 -24.27 1.23
N THR A 510 -26.42 -24.30 1.79
CA THR A 510 -25.53 -25.46 1.73
C THR A 510 -26.11 -26.65 2.49
N GLN A 511 -26.70 -26.41 3.66
CA GLN A 511 -27.41 -27.45 4.43
C GLN A 511 -28.62 -27.98 3.66
N ARG A 512 -29.48 -27.11 3.12
CA ARG A 512 -30.66 -27.54 2.34
C ARG A 512 -30.27 -28.36 1.10
N LEU A 513 -29.23 -27.94 0.37
CA LEU A 513 -28.74 -28.65 -0.82
C LEU A 513 -28.01 -29.95 -0.46
N GLY A 514 -27.26 -29.97 0.64
CA GLY A 514 -26.64 -31.18 1.17
C GLY A 514 -27.67 -32.22 1.62
N HIS A 515 -28.77 -31.77 2.25
CA HIS A 515 -29.90 -32.64 2.60
C HIS A 515 -30.67 -33.12 1.36
N ALA A 516 -30.93 -32.28 0.37
CA ALA A 516 -31.56 -32.68 -0.89
C ALA A 516 -30.71 -33.69 -1.70
N SER A 517 -29.37 -33.59 -1.60
CA SER A 517 -28.43 -34.55 -2.20
C SER A 517 -28.46 -35.91 -1.50
N ASN A 518 -28.69 -35.93 -0.18
CA ASN A 518 -28.81 -37.15 0.60
C ASN A 518 -30.20 -37.81 0.47
N GLU A 519 -31.29 -37.03 0.35
CA GLU A 519 -32.64 -37.54 0.12
C GLU A 519 -32.84 -38.10 -1.30
N ASN A 520 -32.15 -37.54 -2.31
CA ASN A 520 -32.15 -38.09 -3.66
C ASN A 520 -31.12 -39.22 -3.89
N SER A 521 -30.36 -39.63 -2.87
CA SER A 521 -29.36 -40.71 -3.03
C SER A 521 -29.95 -42.12 -3.28
N HIS A 522 -31.28 -42.26 -3.26
CA HIS A 522 -31.97 -43.47 -3.70
C HIS A 522 -32.33 -43.50 -5.19
N LEU A 523 -32.18 -42.40 -5.94
CA LEU A 523 -32.39 -42.38 -7.39
C LEU A 523 -31.36 -41.47 -8.07
N HIS A 524 -30.47 -42.10 -8.86
CA HIS A 524 -29.44 -41.53 -9.76
C HIS A 524 -28.01 -41.47 -9.21
N SER A 525 -27.23 -42.50 -9.59
CA SER A 525 -25.78 -42.42 -9.66
C SER A 525 -25.38 -41.60 -10.89
N GLU A 526 -25.00 -40.33 -10.69
CA GLU A 526 -24.00 -39.67 -11.52
C GLU A 526 -23.56 -38.37 -10.80
N LYS A 527 -22.37 -38.41 -10.20
CA LYS A 527 -21.74 -37.25 -9.58
C LYS A 527 -21.32 -36.26 -10.67
N LYS A 528 -22.09 -35.18 -10.84
CA LYS A 528 -21.60 -33.89 -11.33
C LYS A 528 -22.16 -32.78 -10.45
N THR A 529 -21.26 -32.02 -9.84
CA THR A 529 -21.56 -30.86 -9.00
C THR A 529 -22.08 -29.73 -9.89
N ILE A 530 -23.35 -29.34 -9.73
CA ILE A 530 -24.04 -28.31 -10.55
C ILE A 530 -23.76 -26.89 -10.00
N LEU A 531 -22.52 -26.58 -9.63
CA LEU A 531 -22.14 -25.23 -9.18
C LEU A 531 -20.91 -24.66 -9.91
N ASP A 532 -20.50 -25.27 -11.04
CA ASP A 532 -19.51 -24.72 -11.97
C ASP A 532 -20.14 -24.41 -13.34
N VAL A 533 -21.08 -23.45 -13.37
CA VAL A 533 -21.47 -22.73 -14.61
C VAL A 533 -21.55 -21.24 -14.33
#